data_AF-A0A0K8Q7J2-F1
#
_entry.id   AF-A0A0K8Q7J2-F1
#
_cell.length_a   1.000
_cell.length_b   1.000
_cell.length_c   1.000
_cell.angle_alpha   90.00
_cell.angle_beta   90.00
_cell.angle_gamma   90.00
#
_symmetry.space_group_name_H-M   'P 1'
#
loop_
_entity.id
_entity.type
_entity.pdbx_description
1 polymer ?
#
loop_
_entity_poly.entity_id
_entity_poly.type
_entity_poly.pdbx_seq_one_letter_code
_entity_poly.pdbx_strand_id
1 'polypeptide(L)'
;RNGLRLGLPGNPLVNALAVGVMRHEDIRLANASGKGNKVVLFGARTGGDGIGGASVLASESFDDTKPSKRPAVQVGDPFAEKVLIECCLELFKGSLVEGIQDLGAAGISCATSELASNGDGGMEVELTSVLLRDPTLTPGEILMSESQERMMAVVTPQNIAAFEAVMDKWAVEYSWLGEVTDTGRLIITWEGEVIVDVDPRTVAHDGPVYDRPYARPEWQDSVQADVFTGSVQDAGRPSTPTELAAAVTELVASPNMCSKSWITNQYDRYVGGNTAMAFPDDAGVVRVDEETGLGVALATDANGRYTYLDPYHAHSWPWPRRTAMWPRPAPCPWRSVTA
;
A
#
# COMPACT_ATOMS: atom_id res chain seq x y z
N ARG A 1 -15.71 -28.88 -20.62
CA ARG A 1 -14.22 -28.91 -20.75
C ARG A 1 -13.58 -27.55 -21.04
N ASN A 2 -14.35 -26.47 -21.29
CA ASN A 2 -13.84 -25.11 -21.21
C ASN A 2 -14.32 -24.49 -19.90
N GLY A 3 -13.62 -24.80 -18.80
CA GLY A 3 -13.79 -24.00 -17.59
C GLY A 3 -13.31 -22.60 -17.90
N LEU A 4 -14.16 -21.59 -17.68
CA LEU A 4 -13.74 -20.19 -17.67
C LEU A 4 -12.52 -20.08 -16.73
N ARG A 5 -11.32 -20.04 -17.32
CA ARG A 5 -10.12 -19.56 -16.66
C ARG A 5 -10.32 -18.05 -16.50
N LEU A 6 -11.06 -17.67 -15.47
CA LEU A 6 -11.14 -16.30 -14.96
C LEU A 6 -9.89 -15.95 -14.13
N GLY A 7 -8.73 -16.42 -14.55
CA GLY A 7 -7.50 -15.68 -14.31
C GLY A 7 -7.32 -14.86 -15.56
N LEU A 8 -7.48 -13.54 -15.49
CA LEU A 8 -7.15 -12.63 -16.59
C LEU A 8 -5.72 -12.97 -17.03
N PRO A 9 -5.50 -13.62 -18.18
CA PRO A 9 -4.14 -13.85 -18.66
C PRO A 9 -3.58 -12.49 -19.03
N GLY A 10 -2.51 -12.07 -18.35
CA GLY A 10 -1.81 -10.81 -18.64
C GLY A 10 -1.43 -10.00 -17.38
N ASN A 11 -2.37 -9.76 -16.47
CA ASN A 11 -2.18 -8.82 -15.35
C ASN A 11 -2.68 -9.43 -14.00
N PRO A 12 -1.81 -10.01 -13.16
CA PRO A 12 -2.21 -10.49 -11.83
C PRO A 12 -2.55 -9.31 -10.89
N LEU A 13 -3.51 -9.51 -9.99
CA LEU A 13 -3.82 -8.55 -8.91
C LEU A 13 -3.07 -8.96 -7.64
N VAL A 14 -2.26 -8.05 -7.11
CA VAL A 14 -1.52 -8.23 -5.85
C VAL A 14 -1.83 -7.04 -4.96
N ASN A 15 -2.72 -7.24 -3.98
CA ASN A 15 -3.03 -6.26 -2.97
C ASN A 15 -2.44 -6.73 -1.63
N ALA A 16 -1.67 -5.87 -0.97
CA ALA A 16 -1.16 -6.10 0.38
C ALA A 16 -1.88 -5.15 1.35
N LEU A 17 -2.36 -5.70 2.46
CA LEU A 17 -2.98 -4.93 3.54
C LEU A 17 -2.16 -5.12 4.81
N ALA A 18 -1.84 -4.00 5.47
CA ALA A 18 -1.21 -3.98 6.78
C ALA A 18 -2.12 -3.26 7.79
N VAL A 19 -2.13 -3.73 9.03
CA VAL A 19 -2.80 -3.06 10.15
C VAL A 19 -1.80 -2.82 11.26
N GLY A 20 -1.68 -1.56 11.66
CA GLY A 20 -0.96 -1.12 12.85
C GLY A 20 -1.91 -0.58 13.90
N VAL A 21 -1.42 -0.46 15.13
CA VAL A 21 -2.14 0.16 16.25
C VAL A 21 -1.29 1.26 16.86
N MET A 22 -1.95 2.35 17.26
CA MET A 22 -1.33 3.51 17.87
C MET A 22 -2.35 4.15 18.82
N ARG A 23 -1.89 4.82 19.88
CA ARG A 23 -2.80 5.58 20.75
C ARG A 23 -3.30 6.80 19.99
N HIS A 24 -4.52 7.25 20.29
CA HIS A 24 -5.13 8.36 19.57
C HIS A 24 -4.30 9.65 19.70
N GLU A 25 -3.72 9.90 20.87
CA GLU A 25 -2.87 11.04 21.14
C GLU A 25 -1.50 10.99 20.46
N ASP A 26 -1.06 9.81 20.03
CA ASP A 26 0.21 9.64 19.32
C ASP A 26 0.05 9.84 17.80
N ILE A 27 -1.19 9.93 17.28
CA ILE A 27 -1.44 10.10 15.85
C ILE A 27 -0.87 11.44 15.40
N ARG A 28 0.15 11.39 14.53
CA ARG A 28 0.72 12.54 13.84
C ARG A 28 0.27 12.53 12.39
N LEU A 29 -0.22 13.67 11.91
CA LEU A 29 -0.55 13.84 10.50
C LEU A 29 0.70 14.31 9.75
N ALA A 30 0.85 13.90 8.49
CA ALA A 30 1.96 14.34 7.65
C ALA A 30 1.74 15.78 7.17
N ASN A 31 2.12 16.78 7.98
CA ASN A 31 2.14 18.19 7.61
C ASN A 31 3.53 18.82 7.81
N ALA A 32 3.96 19.65 6.86
CA ALA A 32 5.15 20.46 6.97
C ALA A 32 4.78 21.87 7.45
N SER A 33 4.33 21.95 8.70
CA SER A 33 3.96 23.22 9.34
C SER A 33 5.13 23.76 10.17
N GLY A 34 5.21 25.09 10.33
CA GLY A 34 6.28 25.76 11.08
C GLY A 34 7.52 26.13 10.24
N LYS A 35 7.62 27.41 9.86
CA LYS A 35 8.78 27.99 9.17
C LYS A 35 10.09 27.72 9.92
N GLY A 36 11.12 27.32 9.19
CA GLY A 36 12.45 27.02 9.70
C GLY A 36 12.60 25.61 10.30
N ASN A 37 11.51 24.82 10.34
CA ASN A 37 11.61 23.40 10.62
C ASN A 37 12.44 22.71 9.53
N LYS A 38 13.29 21.77 9.93
CA LYS A 38 14.23 21.10 9.05
C LYS A 38 13.59 19.89 8.38
N VAL A 39 13.94 19.68 7.12
CA VAL A 39 13.49 18.54 6.32
C VAL A 39 14.64 17.54 6.25
N VAL A 40 14.36 16.28 6.58
CA VAL A 40 15.34 15.20 6.62
C VAL A 40 14.86 14.00 5.83
N LEU A 41 15.74 13.42 5.03
CA LEU A 41 15.56 12.11 4.44
C LEU A 41 16.40 11.11 5.24
N PHE A 42 15.81 9.97 5.62
CA PHE A 42 16.50 8.94 6.40
C PHE A 42 16.07 7.54 5.97
N GLY A 43 16.93 6.56 6.25
CA GLY A 43 16.81 5.19 5.76
C GLY A 43 17.88 4.85 4.71
N ALA A 44 17.51 4.07 3.71
CA ALA A 44 18.42 3.62 2.67
C ALA A 44 18.89 4.75 1.73
N ARG A 45 20.07 4.57 1.13
CA ARG A 45 20.62 5.52 0.14
C ARG A 45 19.87 5.43 -1.19
N THR A 46 19.74 6.57 -1.86
CA THR A 46 19.03 6.71 -3.14
C THR A 46 19.83 6.11 -4.30
N GLY A 47 19.23 5.18 -5.03
CA GLY A 47 19.77 4.55 -6.23
C GLY A 47 18.89 4.78 -7.45
N GLY A 48 19.29 4.25 -8.61
CA GLY A 48 18.51 4.33 -9.87
C GLY A 48 17.29 3.40 -9.92
N ASP A 49 16.65 3.12 -8.77
CA ASP A 49 15.60 2.10 -8.63
C ASP A 49 14.24 2.62 -9.08
N GLY A 50 13.48 1.81 -9.82
CA GLY A 50 12.06 2.06 -10.11
C GLY A 50 11.72 3.41 -10.77
N ILE A 51 12.67 4.11 -11.38
CA ILE A 51 12.43 5.44 -11.98
C ILE A 51 11.35 5.33 -13.09
N GLY A 52 10.21 5.98 -12.87
CA GLY A 52 9.04 5.91 -13.75
C GLY A 52 8.26 4.59 -13.68
N GLY A 53 8.49 3.76 -12.65
CA GLY A 53 7.82 2.48 -12.46
C GLY A 53 6.31 2.63 -12.36
N ALA A 54 5.83 3.57 -11.56
CA ALA A 54 4.40 3.83 -11.40
C ALA A 54 3.69 4.21 -12.70
N SER A 55 4.32 5.04 -13.56
CA SER A 55 3.72 5.48 -14.83
C SER A 55 3.72 4.37 -15.89
N VAL A 56 4.76 3.53 -15.92
CA VAL A 56 4.83 2.34 -16.77
C VAL A 56 3.74 1.34 -16.36
N LEU A 57 3.64 1.03 -15.06
CA LEU A 57 2.63 0.09 -14.53
C LEU A 57 1.19 0.60 -14.70
N ALA A 58 0.97 1.90 -14.70
CA ALA A 58 -0.35 2.49 -14.87
C ALA A 58 -0.87 2.48 -16.33
N SER A 59 0.02 2.32 -17.32
CA SER A 59 -0.34 2.54 -18.74
C SER A 59 0.04 1.41 -19.70
N GLU A 60 0.97 0.52 -19.32
CA GLU A 60 1.39 -0.58 -20.19
C GLU A 60 0.65 -1.89 -19.90
N SER A 61 0.10 -2.49 -20.94
CA SER A 61 -0.31 -3.91 -20.94
C SER A 61 0.93 -4.80 -21.05
N PHE A 62 1.03 -5.85 -20.20
CA PHE A 62 2.10 -6.85 -20.29
C PHE A 62 1.94 -7.66 -21.58
N ASP A 63 2.63 -7.25 -22.64
CA ASP A 63 2.66 -7.92 -23.95
C ASP A 63 4.11 -8.35 -24.23
N ASP A 64 4.30 -9.64 -24.54
CA ASP A 64 5.61 -10.27 -24.77
C ASP A 64 6.36 -9.71 -26.00
N THR A 65 5.72 -8.88 -26.81
CA THR A 65 6.31 -8.28 -28.02
C THR A 65 7.00 -6.94 -27.81
N LYS A 66 6.86 -6.31 -26.64
CA LYS A 66 7.47 -5.01 -26.36
C LYS A 66 8.89 -5.15 -25.79
N PRO A 67 9.81 -4.21 -26.08
CA PRO A 67 11.11 -4.17 -25.42
C PRO A 67 10.85 -4.08 -23.91
N SER A 68 11.35 -5.06 -23.17
CA SER A 68 11.37 -5.03 -21.71
C SER A 68 12.17 -3.81 -21.27
N LYS A 69 11.52 -2.65 -21.10
CA LYS A 69 11.99 -1.64 -20.16
C LYS A 69 12.00 -2.37 -18.85
N ARG A 70 13.16 -2.84 -18.38
CA ARG A 70 13.29 -3.33 -17.02
C ARG A 70 13.30 -2.05 -16.20
N PRO A 71 12.19 -1.63 -15.56
CA PRO A 71 12.34 -0.66 -14.49
C PRO A 71 13.30 -1.36 -13.51
N ALA A 72 14.35 -0.67 -13.08
CA ALA A 72 15.34 -1.28 -12.19
C ALA A 72 14.60 -2.03 -11.08
N VAL A 73 14.83 -3.34 -11.01
CA VAL A 73 14.08 -4.27 -10.16
C VAL A 73 14.07 -3.70 -8.75
N GLN A 74 12.88 -3.42 -8.22
CA GLN A 74 12.72 -3.03 -6.82
C GLN A 74 13.13 -4.24 -5.97
N VAL A 75 14.26 -4.11 -5.27
CA VAL A 75 14.72 -5.10 -4.30
C VAL A 75 14.59 -4.43 -2.94
N GLY A 76 13.61 -4.89 -2.15
CA GLY A 76 13.46 -4.43 -0.76
C GLY A 76 14.44 -5.13 0.18
N ASP A 77 14.79 -4.44 1.25
CA ASP A 77 15.54 -4.94 2.40
C ASP A 77 14.63 -4.95 3.65
N PRO A 78 13.93 -6.07 3.93
CA PRO A 78 13.00 -6.14 5.06
C PRO A 78 13.71 -6.03 6.43
N PHE A 79 15.03 -6.25 6.50
CA PHE A 79 15.78 -6.07 7.73
C PHE A 79 16.02 -4.59 8.01
N ALA A 80 16.44 -3.83 6.98
CA ALA A 80 16.54 -2.38 7.06
C ALA A 80 15.18 -1.74 7.35
N GLU A 81 14.11 -2.23 6.68
CA GLU A 81 12.75 -1.76 6.94
C GLU A 81 12.33 -1.99 8.39
N LYS A 82 12.65 -3.13 8.99
CA LYS A 82 12.33 -3.39 10.40
C LYS A 82 13.02 -2.41 11.35
N VAL A 83 14.29 -2.10 11.09
CA VAL A 83 15.04 -1.08 11.86
C VAL A 83 14.40 0.30 11.68
N LEU A 84 14.02 0.65 10.46
CA LEU A 84 13.37 1.91 10.13
C LEU A 84 12.01 2.05 10.84
N ILE A 85 11.22 0.98 10.92
CA ILE A 85 9.95 0.95 11.67
C ILE A 85 10.19 1.27 13.15
N GLU A 86 11.13 0.59 13.80
CA GLU A 86 11.44 0.83 15.23
C GLU A 86 11.95 2.25 15.47
N CYS A 87 12.78 2.75 14.56
CA CYS A 87 13.27 4.13 14.55
C CYS A 87 12.09 5.13 14.50
N CYS A 88 11.15 4.95 13.56
CA CYS A 88 9.96 5.79 13.44
C CYS A 88 9.07 5.75 14.69
N LEU A 89 8.86 4.57 15.28
CA LEU A 89 8.08 4.42 16.51
C LEU A 89 8.73 5.16 17.69
N GLU A 90 10.06 5.18 17.77
CA GLU A 90 10.79 5.95 18.79
C GLU A 90 10.70 7.46 18.57
N LEU A 91 10.80 7.92 17.32
CA LEU A 91 10.57 9.32 16.95
C LEU A 91 9.17 9.79 17.37
N PHE A 92 8.13 8.99 17.11
CA PHE A 92 6.76 9.29 17.53
C PHE A 92 6.60 9.31 19.05
N LYS A 93 7.14 8.30 19.74
CA LYS A 93 7.09 8.21 21.20
C LYS A 93 7.77 9.42 21.86
N GLY A 94 8.86 9.91 21.27
CA GLY A 94 9.57 11.10 21.73
C GLY A 94 8.96 12.42 21.26
N SER A 95 7.94 12.39 20.40
CA SER A 95 7.38 13.59 19.75
C SER A 95 8.45 14.43 19.04
N LEU A 96 9.38 13.76 18.37
CA LEU A 96 10.58 14.41 17.79
C LEU A 96 10.36 14.93 16.36
N VAL A 97 9.27 14.53 15.72
CA VAL A 97 8.89 14.93 14.35
C VAL A 97 7.54 15.63 14.35
N GLU A 98 7.40 16.67 13.52
CA GLU A 98 6.14 17.36 13.28
C GLU A 98 5.30 16.60 12.24
N GLY A 99 5.96 16.10 11.20
CA GLY A 99 5.37 15.28 10.15
C GLY A 99 6.37 14.26 9.61
N ILE A 100 5.88 13.14 9.09
CA ILE A 100 6.68 12.08 8.49
C ILE A 100 5.90 11.45 7.34
N GLN A 101 6.59 11.11 6.27
CA GLN A 101 6.03 10.54 5.04
C GLN A 101 6.93 9.42 4.53
N ASP A 102 6.34 8.34 4.02
CA ASP A 102 7.05 7.30 3.30
C ASP A 102 7.43 7.74 1.88
N LEU A 103 8.44 7.10 1.30
CA LEU A 103 8.81 7.30 -0.10
C LEU A 103 8.41 6.07 -0.92
N GLY A 104 7.37 6.25 -1.73
CA GLY A 104 6.93 5.26 -2.72
C GLY A 104 7.10 5.75 -4.15
N ALA A 105 5.99 5.79 -4.90
CA ALA A 105 5.94 6.24 -6.28
C ALA A 105 6.45 7.68 -6.43
N ALA A 106 7.28 7.90 -7.45
CA ALA A 106 7.95 9.18 -7.71
C ALA A 106 8.84 9.72 -6.57
N GLY A 107 9.10 8.94 -5.52
CA GLY A 107 10.17 9.18 -4.55
C GLY A 107 10.14 10.56 -3.86
N ILE A 108 11.29 11.24 -3.89
CA ILE A 108 11.51 12.53 -3.22
C ILE A 108 10.56 13.60 -3.76
N SER A 109 10.27 13.57 -5.06
CA SER A 109 9.37 14.56 -5.66
C SER A 109 7.95 14.51 -5.09
N CYS A 110 7.42 13.30 -4.89
CA CYS A 110 6.10 13.10 -4.29
C CYS A 110 6.14 13.50 -2.82
N ALA A 111 7.09 12.96 -2.05
CA ALA A 111 7.19 13.23 -0.62
C ALA A 111 7.32 14.73 -0.31
N THR A 112 8.19 15.45 -1.03
CA THR A 112 8.39 16.90 -0.83
C THR A 112 7.16 17.72 -1.23
N SER A 113 6.51 17.39 -2.34
CA SER A 113 5.31 18.10 -2.78
C SER A 113 4.11 17.87 -1.87
N GLU A 114 3.86 16.64 -1.43
CA GLU A 114 2.78 16.31 -0.51
C GLU A 114 2.99 16.94 0.87
N LEU A 115 4.21 16.84 1.42
CA LEU A 115 4.55 17.48 2.70
C LEU A 115 4.38 18.99 2.63
N ALA A 116 4.91 19.64 1.60
CA ALA A 116 4.79 21.08 1.41
C ALA A 116 3.33 21.53 1.18
N SER A 117 2.54 20.74 0.45
CA SER A 117 1.13 21.01 0.15
C SER A 117 0.21 20.87 1.36
N ASN A 118 0.50 19.91 2.24
CA ASN A 118 -0.25 19.69 3.49
C ASN A 118 0.18 20.64 4.63
N GLY A 119 1.26 21.41 4.44
CA GLY A 119 1.84 22.33 5.42
C GLY A 119 1.40 23.80 5.29
N ASP A 120 2.17 24.70 5.90
CA ASP A 120 1.76 26.11 6.08
C ASP A 120 2.28 27.09 5.01
N GLY A 121 3.22 26.70 4.14
CA GLY A 121 3.87 27.74 3.32
C GLY A 121 5.04 27.38 2.42
N GLY A 122 5.24 26.12 2.03
CA GLY A 122 6.30 25.76 1.08
C GLY A 122 7.54 25.15 1.72
N MET A 123 8.52 24.84 0.89
CA MET A 123 9.68 24.04 1.26
C MET A 123 10.85 24.33 0.32
N GLU A 124 12.04 24.48 0.89
CA GLU A 124 13.30 24.56 0.15
C GLU A 124 14.12 23.31 0.40
N VAL A 125 14.61 22.67 -0.66
CA VAL A 125 15.36 21.41 -0.61
C VAL A 125 16.60 21.50 -1.49
N GLU A 126 17.77 21.16 -0.94
CA GLU A 126 19.03 21.03 -1.66
C GLU A 126 19.31 19.56 -1.97
N LEU A 127 19.21 19.22 -3.26
CA LEU A 127 19.24 17.84 -3.72
C LEU A 127 20.66 17.22 -3.71
N THR A 128 21.72 18.04 -3.72
CA THR A 128 23.11 17.55 -3.56
C THR A 128 23.38 16.96 -2.17
N SER A 129 22.52 17.23 -1.18
CA SER A 129 22.62 16.65 0.16
C SER A 129 22.09 15.22 0.24
N VAL A 130 21.39 14.72 -0.78
CA VAL A 130 20.84 13.35 -0.76
C VAL A 130 21.97 12.31 -0.73
N LEU A 131 21.87 11.34 0.19
CA LEU A 131 22.80 10.22 0.24
C LEU A 131 22.55 9.28 -0.94
N LEU A 132 23.53 9.14 -1.82
CA LEU A 132 23.45 8.33 -3.03
C LEU A 132 24.13 6.98 -2.84
N ARG A 133 23.49 5.94 -3.39
CA ARG A 133 24.12 4.62 -3.62
C ARG A 133 24.90 4.62 -4.93
N ASP A 134 24.41 5.36 -5.92
CA ASP A 134 25.06 5.58 -7.20
C ASP A 134 25.32 7.10 -7.39
N PRO A 135 26.59 7.55 -7.37
CA PRO A 135 26.93 8.96 -7.51
C PRO A 135 26.77 9.50 -8.93
N THR A 136 26.43 8.65 -9.91
CA THR A 136 26.28 9.06 -11.32
C THR A 136 24.87 9.52 -11.68
N LEU A 137 23.93 9.42 -10.73
CA LEU A 137 22.53 9.79 -10.96
C LEU A 137 22.39 11.28 -11.28
N THR A 138 21.59 11.57 -12.28
CA THR A 138 21.18 12.93 -12.62
C THR A 138 20.18 13.48 -11.59
N PRO A 139 20.02 14.80 -11.45
CA PRO A 139 19.04 15.38 -10.53
C PRO A 139 17.60 14.87 -10.76
N GLY A 140 17.22 14.64 -12.02
CA GLY A 140 15.91 14.05 -12.35
C GLY A 140 15.75 12.61 -11.85
N GLU A 141 16.79 11.79 -11.97
CA GLU A 141 16.79 10.41 -11.47
C GLU A 141 16.78 10.36 -9.95
N ILE A 142 17.47 11.26 -9.26
CA ILE A 142 17.45 11.36 -7.79
C ILE A 142 16.03 11.73 -7.31
N LEU A 143 15.39 12.71 -7.96
CA LEU A 143 14.03 13.14 -7.61
C LEU A 143 12.98 12.04 -7.79
N MET A 144 13.08 11.29 -8.91
CA MET A 144 12.09 10.28 -9.33
C MET A 144 12.41 8.87 -8.81
N SER A 145 13.53 8.68 -8.12
CA SER A 145 13.97 7.38 -7.63
C SER A 145 12.96 6.79 -6.64
N GLU A 146 12.55 5.54 -6.91
CA GLU A 146 11.66 4.74 -6.07
C GLU A 146 12.47 3.70 -5.24
N SER A 147 13.71 4.04 -4.84
CA SER A 147 14.47 3.22 -3.88
C SER A 147 13.67 3.00 -2.61
N GLN A 148 13.67 1.76 -2.14
CA GLN A 148 12.89 1.29 -1.00
C GLN A 148 13.51 1.71 0.34
N GLU A 149 12.78 1.46 1.44
CA GLU A 149 13.21 1.70 2.84
C GLU A 149 13.71 3.12 3.13
N ARG A 150 12.94 4.13 2.70
CA ARG A 150 13.22 5.54 2.96
C ARG A 150 12.00 6.24 3.54
N MET A 151 12.26 7.16 4.47
CA MET A 151 11.27 8.05 5.06
C MET A 151 11.76 9.50 4.99
N MET A 152 10.83 10.44 4.92
CA MET A 152 11.10 11.87 5.03
C MET A 152 10.38 12.42 6.24
N ALA A 153 11.02 13.29 7.02
CA ALA A 153 10.41 13.93 8.18
C ALA A 153 10.68 15.43 8.25
N VAL A 154 9.83 16.12 8.99
CA VAL A 154 9.96 17.51 9.38
C VAL A 154 10.27 17.57 10.88
N VAL A 155 11.38 18.20 11.23
CA VAL A 155 11.93 18.23 12.60
C VAL A 155 12.15 19.68 13.03
N THR A 156 11.65 20.03 14.21
CA THR A 156 11.90 21.36 14.79
C THR A 156 13.39 21.53 15.11
N PRO A 157 13.96 22.75 15.01
CA PRO A 157 15.36 22.98 15.35
C PRO A 157 15.77 22.52 16.76
N GLN A 158 14.83 22.56 17.70
CA GLN A 158 15.06 22.15 19.10
C GLN A 158 15.18 20.62 19.24
N ASN A 159 14.56 19.85 18.34
CA ASN A 159 14.57 18.39 18.37
C ASN A 159 15.70 17.76 17.55
N ILE A 160 16.49 18.54 16.80
CA ILE A 160 17.58 18.03 15.94
C ILE A 160 18.49 17.06 16.69
N ALA A 161 19.07 17.49 17.82
CA ALA A 161 20.01 16.64 18.57
C ALA A 161 19.35 15.36 19.12
N ALA A 162 18.06 15.42 19.47
CA ALA A 162 17.32 14.25 19.93
C ALA A 162 16.99 13.29 18.75
N PHE A 163 16.65 13.83 17.58
CA PHE A 163 16.46 13.07 16.35
C PHE A 163 17.74 12.33 15.96
N GLU A 164 18.87 13.03 15.93
CA GLU A 164 20.18 12.46 15.59
C GLU A 164 20.58 11.34 16.56
N ALA A 165 20.31 11.50 17.85
CA ALA A 165 20.55 10.44 18.84
C ALA A 165 19.71 9.17 18.58
N VAL A 166 18.48 9.30 18.07
CA VAL A 166 17.66 8.15 17.65
C VAL A 166 18.24 7.50 16.40
N MET A 167 18.68 8.30 15.40
CA MET A 167 19.33 7.77 14.20
C MET A 167 20.58 6.96 14.56
N ASP A 168 21.44 7.51 15.43
CA ASP A 168 22.67 6.85 15.89
C ASP A 168 22.37 5.54 16.62
N LYS A 169 21.35 5.54 17.50
CA LYS A 169 20.93 4.35 18.26
C LYS A 169 20.52 3.20 17.35
N TRP A 170 19.76 3.51 16.29
CA TRP A 170 19.26 2.50 15.34
C TRP A 170 20.20 2.27 14.16
N ALA A 171 21.33 2.98 14.10
CA ALA A 171 22.28 2.98 12.98
C ALA A 171 21.60 3.26 11.62
N VAL A 172 20.69 4.23 11.61
CA VAL A 172 19.97 4.67 10.40
C VAL A 172 20.69 5.88 9.80
N GLU A 173 21.04 5.82 8.52
CA GLU A 173 21.61 6.96 7.82
C GLU A 173 20.55 8.04 7.56
N TYR A 174 20.96 9.30 7.60
CA TYR A 174 20.08 10.43 7.33
C TYR A 174 20.84 11.58 6.66
N SER A 175 20.09 12.47 6.03
CA SER A 175 20.61 13.74 5.53
C SER A 175 19.58 14.86 5.65
N TRP A 176 20.01 15.98 6.22
CA TRP A 176 19.25 17.22 6.28
C TRP A 176 19.23 17.84 4.88
N LEU A 177 18.06 17.83 4.24
CA LEU A 177 17.93 18.29 2.86
C LEU A 177 17.52 19.76 2.76
N GLY A 178 16.89 20.33 3.79
CA GLY A 178 16.44 21.70 3.71
C GLY A 178 15.51 22.11 4.83
N GLU A 179 14.55 22.99 4.54
CA GLU A 179 13.65 23.55 5.53
C GLU A 179 12.27 23.95 4.98
N VAL A 180 11.30 24.02 5.90
CA VAL A 180 9.97 24.55 5.65
C VAL A 180 10.04 26.07 5.57
N THR A 181 9.41 26.64 4.55
CA THR A 181 9.39 28.09 4.30
C THR A 181 7.97 28.66 4.40
N ASP A 182 7.83 29.97 4.27
CA ASP A 182 6.56 30.71 4.22
C ASP A 182 6.32 31.36 2.85
N THR A 183 7.02 30.91 1.81
CA THR A 183 6.99 31.50 0.46
C THR A 183 5.80 31.07 -0.39
N GLY A 184 5.14 29.98 0.00
CA GLY A 184 4.11 29.26 -0.76
C GLY A 184 4.66 28.41 -1.91
N ARG A 185 5.98 28.19 -2.00
CA ARG A 185 6.64 27.51 -3.12
C ARG A 185 7.39 26.27 -2.67
N LEU A 186 7.36 25.23 -3.50
CA LEU A 186 8.34 24.14 -3.42
C LEU A 186 9.50 24.50 -4.34
N ILE A 187 10.65 24.76 -3.73
CA ILE A 187 11.90 25.07 -4.44
C ILE A 187 12.88 23.93 -4.18
N ILE A 188 13.39 23.34 -5.26
CA ILE A 188 14.45 22.33 -5.18
C ILE A 188 15.65 22.84 -5.96
N THR A 189 16.82 22.87 -5.31
CA THR A 189 18.08 23.28 -5.89
C THR A 189 19.01 22.11 -6.11
N TRP A 190 19.90 22.25 -7.10
CA TRP A 190 21.00 21.34 -7.37
C TRP A 190 22.22 22.16 -7.78
N GLU A 191 23.32 22.03 -7.04
CA GLU A 191 24.57 22.76 -7.31
C GLU A 191 24.38 24.28 -7.40
N GLY A 192 23.47 24.82 -6.59
CA GLY A 192 23.13 26.25 -6.56
C GLY A 192 22.13 26.71 -7.61
N GLU A 193 21.70 25.85 -8.53
CA GLU A 193 20.69 26.15 -9.54
C GLU A 193 19.30 25.67 -9.11
N VAL A 194 18.26 26.47 -9.36
CA VAL A 194 16.87 26.09 -9.09
C VAL A 194 16.38 25.17 -10.22
N ILE A 195 16.13 23.90 -9.88
CA ILE A 195 15.68 22.89 -10.83
C ILE A 195 14.17 22.61 -10.74
N VAL A 196 13.55 22.94 -9.59
CA VAL A 196 12.10 22.91 -9.40
C VAL A 196 11.69 24.19 -8.69
N ASP A 197 10.69 24.86 -9.23
CA ASP A 197 9.98 25.97 -8.60
C ASP A 197 8.50 25.85 -8.97
N VAL A 198 7.71 25.28 -8.07
CA VAL A 198 6.29 24.98 -8.32
C VAL A 198 5.41 25.35 -7.13
N ASP A 199 4.11 25.50 -7.40
CA ASP A 199 3.10 25.51 -6.34
C ASP A 199 2.93 24.05 -5.90
N PRO A 200 3.25 23.71 -4.63
CA PRO A 200 3.19 22.32 -4.17
C PRO A 200 1.77 21.74 -4.28
N ARG A 201 0.74 22.57 -4.14
CA ARG A 201 -0.65 22.12 -4.21
C ARG A 201 -1.05 21.71 -5.62
N THR A 202 -0.58 22.46 -6.62
CA THR A 202 -0.84 22.16 -8.04
C THR A 202 -0.27 20.82 -8.46
N VAL A 203 0.90 20.43 -7.93
CA VAL A 203 1.54 19.15 -8.27
C VAL A 203 1.04 17.97 -7.42
N ALA A 204 0.57 18.21 -6.19
CA ALA A 204 0.11 17.16 -5.29
C ALA A 204 -1.40 16.85 -5.41
N HIS A 205 -2.26 17.88 -5.44
CA HIS A 205 -3.71 17.70 -5.25
C HIS A 205 -4.55 18.17 -6.43
N ASP A 206 -4.15 19.25 -7.11
CA ASP A 206 -5.00 19.93 -8.10
C ASP A 206 -4.77 19.42 -9.53
N GLY A 207 -4.45 18.13 -9.68
CA GLY A 207 -4.31 17.47 -10.98
C GLY A 207 -5.62 17.43 -11.77
N PRO A 208 -5.58 17.41 -13.13
CA PRO A 208 -6.79 17.37 -13.94
C PRO A 208 -7.67 16.13 -13.65
N VAL A 209 -8.94 16.38 -13.33
CA VAL A 209 -9.95 15.31 -13.17
C VAL A 209 -10.64 15.06 -14.51
N TYR A 210 -10.61 13.81 -14.97
CA TYR A 210 -11.25 13.42 -16.22
C TYR A 210 -12.69 12.95 -15.99
N ASP A 211 -13.64 13.63 -16.62
CA ASP A 211 -15.00 13.10 -16.82
C ASP A 211 -15.00 12.28 -18.12
N ARG A 212 -14.73 10.99 -18.01
CA ARG A 212 -14.68 10.08 -19.16
C ARG A 212 -16.08 9.54 -19.46
N PRO A 213 -16.53 9.55 -20.72
CA PRO A 213 -17.79 8.90 -21.07
C PRO A 213 -17.69 7.41 -20.73
N TYR A 214 -18.68 6.92 -19.98
CA TYR A 214 -18.82 5.51 -19.67
C TYR A 214 -20.20 5.04 -20.13
N ALA A 215 -20.27 3.79 -20.56
CA ALA A 215 -21.51 3.13 -20.95
C ALA A 215 -21.50 1.70 -20.45
N ARG A 216 -22.69 1.14 -20.24
CA ARG A 216 -22.85 -0.28 -19.95
C ARG A 216 -22.28 -1.10 -21.13
N PRO A 217 -21.44 -2.10 -20.89
CA PRO A 217 -20.90 -2.90 -21.99
C PRO A 217 -21.99 -3.72 -22.68
N GLU A 218 -21.94 -3.80 -24.02
CA GLU A 218 -22.93 -4.55 -24.83
C GLU A 218 -22.98 -6.05 -24.49
N TRP A 219 -21.87 -6.61 -24.00
CA TRP A 219 -21.79 -8.01 -23.61
C TRP A 219 -22.50 -8.33 -22.29
N GLN A 220 -22.80 -7.33 -21.46
CA GLN A 220 -23.25 -7.55 -20.09
C GLN A 220 -24.62 -8.23 -20.03
N ASP A 221 -25.56 -7.82 -20.88
CA ASP A 221 -26.90 -8.42 -20.90
C ASP A 221 -26.87 -9.87 -21.40
N SER A 222 -25.95 -10.17 -22.31
CA SER A 222 -25.76 -11.54 -22.82
C SER A 222 -25.27 -12.48 -21.71
N VAL A 223 -24.31 -12.05 -20.89
CA VAL A 223 -23.81 -12.87 -19.78
C VAL A 223 -24.81 -12.96 -18.62
N GLN A 224 -25.65 -11.93 -18.42
CA GLN A 224 -26.74 -11.97 -17.43
C GLN A 224 -27.89 -12.88 -17.85
N ALA A 225 -28.16 -12.98 -19.15
CA ALA A 225 -29.18 -13.85 -19.72
C ALA A 225 -28.75 -15.33 -19.80
N ASP A 226 -27.45 -15.63 -19.68
CA ASP A 226 -26.90 -16.99 -19.69
C ASP A 226 -27.20 -17.73 -18.38
N VAL A 227 -28.46 -18.15 -18.23
CA VAL A 227 -28.96 -18.81 -17.02
C VAL A 227 -28.70 -20.31 -17.05
N PHE A 228 -28.20 -20.84 -15.93
CA PHE A 228 -27.96 -22.27 -15.81
C PHE A 228 -29.25 -23.10 -15.84
N THR A 229 -30.32 -22.63 -15.18
CA THR A 229 -31.60 -23.39 -15.11
C THR A 229 -32.26 -23.45 -16.48
N GLY A 230 -32.57 -24.65 -16.94
CA GLY A 230 -33.12 -24.91 -18.28
C GLY A 230 -32.07 -25.00 -19.41
N SER A 231 -30.78 -24.86 -19.10
CA SER A 231 -29.69 -25.02 -20.08
C SER A 231 -29.41 -26.49 -20.44
N VAL A 232 -28.60 -26.73 -21.48
CA VAL A 232 -28.14 -28.09 -21.82
C VAL A 232 -27.30 -28.70 -20.69
N GLN A 233 -26.54 -27.86 -19.98
CA GLN A 233 -25.74 -28.26 -18.82
C GLN A 233 -26.63 -28.64 -17.63
N ASP A 234 -27.83 -28.04 -17.52
CA ASP A 234 -28.83 -28.36 -16.51
C ASP A 234 -29.32 -29.81 -16.60
N ALA A 235 -29.49 -30.30 -17.84
CA ALA A 235 -29.93 -31.66 -18.11
C ALA A 235 -28.88 -32.72 -17.71
N GLY A 236 -27.61 -32.32 -17.54
CA GLY A 236 -26.49 -33.18 -17.18
C GLY A 236 -26.08 -33.12 -15.72
N ARG A 237 -26.97 -32.70 -14.81
CA ARG A 237 -26.67 -32.62 -13.38
C ARG A 237 -26.27 -33.99 -12.81
N PRO A 238 -25.21 -34.06 -11.99
CA PRO A 238 -24.92 -35.23 -11.16
C PRO A 238 -26.15 -35.64 -10.36
N SER A 239 -26.58 -36.90 -10.50
CA SER A 239 -27.80 -37.40 -9.87
C SER A 239 -27.57 -38.65 -9.02
N THR A 240 -26.52 -39.42 -9.34
CA THR A 240 -26.12 -40.59 -8.55
C THR A 240 -25.10 -40.22 -7.47
N PRO A 241 -24.97 -41.02 -6.39
CA PRO A 241 -23.96 -40.79 -5.36
C PRO A 241 -22.53 -40.69 -5.92
N THR A 242 -22.19 -41.52 -6.90
CA THR A 242 -20.87 -41.52 -7.54
C THR A 242 -20.60 -40.23 -8.32
N GLU A 243 -21.59 -39.75 -9.07
CA GLU A 243 -21.47 -38.50 -9.83
C GLU A 243 -21.38 -37.29 -8.91
N LEU A 244 -22.18 -37.27 -7.83
CA LEU A 244 -22.13 -36.21 -6.82
C LEU A 244 -20.78 -36.18 -6.12
N ALA A 245 -20.23 -37.35 -5.75
CA ALA A 245 -18.90 -37.46 -5.15
C ALA A 245 -17.82 -36.92 -6.10
N ALA A 246 -17.91 -37.23 -7.40
CA ALA A 246 -16.99 -36.72 -8.41
C ALA A 246 -17.10 -35.19 -8.57
N ALA A 247 -18.31 -34.64 -8.62
CA ALA A 247 -18.56 -33.20 -8.75
C ALA A 247 -18.07 -32.41 -7.54
N VAL A 248 -18.31 -32.92 -6.32
CA VAL A 248 -17.77 -32.31 -5.09
C VAL A 248 -16.24 -32.36 -5.11
N THR A 249 -15.66 -33.48 -5.52
CA THR A 249 -14.19 -33.62 -5.63
C THR A 249 -13.60 -32.61 -6.62
N GLU A 250 -14.24 -32.43 -7.78
CA GLU A 250 -13.83 -31.41 -8.77
C GLU A 250 -13.90 -30.00 -8.17
N LEU A 251 -14.98 -29.68 -7.46
CA LEU A 251 -15.19 -28.37 -6.86
C LEU A 251 -14.11 -28.05 -5.81
N VAL A 252 -13.87 -28.96 -4.85
CA VAL A 252 -12.89 -28.75 -3.77
C VAL A 252 -11.44 -28.84 -4.25
N ALA A 253 -11.18 -29.53 -5.37
CA ALA A 253 -9.85 -29.57 -6.01
C ALA A 253 -9.56 -28.29 -6.82
N SER A 254 -10.56 -27.45 -7.11
CA SER A 254 -10.35 -26.22 -7.87
C SER A 254 -9.40 -25.26 -7.14
N PRO A 255 -8.51 -24.54 -7.85
CA PRO A 255 -7.60 -23.57 -7.21
C PRO A 255 -8.31 -22.48 -6.40
N ASN A 256 -9.59 -22.21 -6.66
CA ASN A 256 -10.38 -21.24 -5.91
C ASN A 256 -10.86 -21.77 -4.56
N MET A 257 -11.03 -23.08 -4.39
CA MET A 257 -11.57 -23.69 -3.17
C MET A 257 -10.62 -24.65 -2.44
N CYS A 258 -9.56 -25.09 -3.10
CA CYS A 258 -8.58 -25.98 -2.49
C CYS A 258 -7.88 -25.31 -1.30
N SER A 259 -7.26 -26.15 -0.45
CA SER A 259 -6.51 -25.67 0.70
C SER A 259 -5.48 -24.61 0.31
N LYS A 260 -5.48 -23.51 1.05
CA LYS A 260 -4.49 -22.42 0.91
C LYS A 260 -3.24 -22.64 1.77
N SER A 261 -3.13 -23.80 2.42
CA SER A 261 -2.02 -24.13 3.33
C SER A 261 -0.64 -23.97 2.70
N TRP A 262 -0.50 -24.22 1.39
CA TRP A 262 0.77 -23.98 0.69
C TRP A 262 1.21 -22.51 0.78
N ILE A 263 0.28 -21.56 0.68
CA ILE A 263 0.55 -20.12 0.80
C ILE A 263 0.72 -19.78 2.28
N THR A 264 -0.25 -20.11 3.12
CA THR A 264 -0.29 -19.61 4.51
C THR A 264 0.80 -20.19 5.41
N ASN A 265 1.30 -21.40 5.13
CA ASN A 265 2.37 -22.02 5.92
C ASN A 265 3.77 -21.44 5.63
N GLN A 266 3.90 -20.57 4.63
CA GLN A 266 5.17 -19.89 4.34
C GLN A 266 5.38 -18.65 5.22
N TYR A 267 4.33 -18.16 5.88
CA TYR A 267 4.37 -16.94 6.68
C TYR A 267 4.35 -17.27 8.17
N ASP A 268 5.08 -16.48 8.94
CA ASP A 268 4.95 -16.51 10.37
C ASP A 268 3.60 -15.94 10.82
N ARG A 269 3.08 -16.50 11.91
CA ARG A 269 1.87 -16.03 12.58
C ARG A 269 2.02 -15.98 14.10
N TYR A 270 3.22 -16.19 14.62
CA TYR A 270 3.50 -16.32 16.04
C TYR A 270 4.34 -15.17 16.60
N VAL A 271 5.09 -14.45 15.76
CA VAL A 271 5.87 -13.28 16.15
C VAL A 271 4.95 -12.26 16.82
N GLY A 272 5.37 -11.80 18.00
CA GLY A 272 4.56 -10.93 18.87
C GLY A 272 3.55 -11.66 19.77
N GLY A 273 3.29 -12.95 19.57
CA GLY A 273 2.49 -13.79 20.47
C GLY A 273 1.00 -13.41 20.59
N ASN A 274 0.50 -12.53 19.72
CA ASN A 274 -0.82 -11.92 19.85
C ASN A 274 -1.87 -12.45 18.87
N THR A 275 -1.49 -13.35 17.95
CA THR A 275 -2.44 -13.98 17.02
C THR A 275 -3.33 -14.96 17.78
N ALA A 276 -4.62 -14.65 17.85
CA ALA A 276 -5.64 -15.51 18.46
C ALA A 276 -6.27 -16.47 17.45
N MET A 277 -6.52 -15.99 16.22
CA MET A 277 -7.05 -16.78 15.10
C MET A 277 -6.31 -16.45 13.82
N ALA A 278 -6.12 -17.45 12.97
CA ALA A 278 -5.44 -17.35 11.68
C ALA A 278 -5.91 -18.50 10.79
N PHE A 279 -5.37 -18.66 9.57
CA PHE A 279 -5.73 -19.80 8.73
C PHE A 279 -5.72 -21.14 9.51
N PRO A 280 -6.79 -21.95 9.46
CA PRO A 280 -7.89 -21.95 8.48
C PRO A 280 -9.15 -21.15 8.84
N ASP A 281 -9.10 -20.30 9.87
CA ASP A 281 -10.25 -19.49 10.29
C ASP A 281 -10.70 -18.51 9.19
N ASP A 282 -11.98 -18.12 9.18
CA ASP A 282 -12.56 -17.17 8.21
C ASP A 282 -12.02 -15.73 8.35
N ALA A 283 -11.34 -15.43 9.45
CA ALA A 283 -10.70 -14.14 9.72
C ALA A 283 -9.41 -14.32 10.54
N GLY A 284 -8.44 -13.44 10.32
CA GLY A 284 -7.31 -13.27 11.22
C GLY A 284 -7.71 -12.41 12.41
N VAL A 285 -7.39 -12.85 13.63
CA VAL A 285 -7.66 -12.06 14.84
C VAL A 285 -6.38 -11.87 15.62
N VAL A 286 -6.06 -10.60 15.87
CA VAL A 286 -4.85 -10.19 16.58
C VAL A 286 -5.26 -9.41 17.82
N ARG A 287 -4.81 -9.88 18.98
CA ARG A 287 -4.97 -9.20 20.26
C ARG A 287 -4.09 -7.95 20.27
N VAL A 288 -4.65 -6.85 20.75
CA VAL A 288 -3.97 -5.55 20.88
C VAL A 288 -3.61 -5.27 22.34
N ASP A 289 -4.44 -5.74 23.28
CA ASP A 289 -4.28 -5.48 24.70
C ASP A 289 -4.46 -6.76 25.51
N GLU A 290 -3.47 -7.07 26.34
CA GLU A 290 -3.41 -8.30 27.12
C GLU A 290 -4.35 -8.30 28.33
N GLU A 291 -4.50 -7.16 29.00
CA GLU A 291 -5.29 -7.03 30.22
C GLU A 291 -6.79 -7.03 29.92
N THR A 292 -7.18 -6.29 28.89
CA THR A 292 -8.58 -6.14 28.48
C THR A 292 -9.03 -7.24 27.52
N GLY A 293 -8.08 -7.92 26.87
CA GLY A 293 -8.37 -8.86 25.78
C GLY A 293 -8.93 -8.16 24.54
N LEU A 294 -8.69 -6.87 24.35
CA LEU A 294 -9.11 -6.13 23.15
C LEU A 294 -8.28 -6.59 21.94
N GLY A 295 -8.87 -6.53 20.75
CA GLY A 295 -8.10 -6.57 19.51
C GLY A 295 -8.90 -6.40 18.23
N VAL A 296 -8.30 -6.83 17.11
CA VAL A 296 -8.78 -6.53 15.76
C VAL A 296 -9.01 -7.83 14.98
N ALA A 297 -10.15 -7.92 14.32
CA ALA A 297 -10.47 -8.98 13.37
C ALA A 297 -10.38 -8.46 11.92
N LEU A 298 -9.75 -9.24 11.05
CA LEU A 298 -9.40 -8.90 9.68
C LEU A 298 -9.84 -10.01 8.72
N ALA A 299 -10.56 -9.62 7.67
CA ALA A 299 -10.94 -10.50 6.57
C ALA A 299 -10.94 -9.70 5.26
N THR A 300 -10.63 -10.38 4.17
CA THR A 300 -10.67 -9.84 2.80
C THR A 300 -11.47 -10.78 1.90
N ASP A 301 -12.29 -10.23 1.02
CA ASP A 301 -13.15 -11.00 0.11
C ASP A 301 -13.19 -10.35 -1.28
N ALA A 302 -13.12 -11.18 -2.31
CA ALA A 302 -13.33 -10.75 -3.69
C ALA A 302 -13.99 -11.86 -4.51
N ASN A 303 -15.00 -11.52 -5.32
CA ASN A 303 -15.62 -12.45 -6.24
C ASN A 303 -15.63 -11.89 -7.66
N GLY A 304 -14.57 -12.17 -8.41
CA GLY A 304 -14.42 -11.70 -9.80
C GLY A 304 -15.52 -12.19 -10.75
N ARG A 305 -16.17 -13.33 -10.47
CA ARG A 305 -17.31 -13.81 -11.30
C ARG A 305 -18.52 -12.91 -11.13
N TYR A 306 -18.81 -12.51 -9.91
CA TYR A 306 -19.94 -11.61 -9.63
C TYR A 306 -19.63 -10.22 -10.17
N THR A 307 -18.41 -9.73 -9.98
CA THR A 307 -17.98 -8.44 -10.55
C THR A 307 -18.05 -8.45 -12.08
N TYR A 308 -17.71 -9.55 -12.74
CA TYR A 308 -17.85 -9.69 -14.19
C TYR A 308 -19.32 -9.65 -14.64
N LEU A 309 -20.22 -10.33 -13.92
CA LEU A 309 -21.64 -10.39 -14.23
C LEU A 309 -22.35 -9.04 -14.01
N ASP A 310 -22.09 -8.43 -12.87
CA ASP A 310 -22.66 -7.15 -12.48
C ASP A 310 -21.76 -6.42 -11.47
N PRO A 311 -20.92 -5.47 -11.94
CA PRO A 311 -20.02 -4.74 -11.05
C PRO A 311 -20.74 -3.98 -9.94
N TYR A 312 -21.96 -3.47 -10.21
CA TYR A 312 -22.72 -2.66 -9.25
C TYR A 312 -23.24 -3.54 -8.12
N HIS A 313 -23.87 -4.67 -8.45
CA HIS A 313 -24.41 -5.58 -7.44
C HIS A 313 -23.32 -6.40 -6.73
N ALA A 314 -22.23 -6.73 -7.40
CA ALA A 314 -21.13 -7.52 -6.81
C ALA A 314 -20.52 -6.86 -5.57
N HIS A 315 -20.45 -5.53 -5.52
CA HIS A 315 -19.92 -4.81 -4.36
C HIS A 315 -20.77 -4.99 -3.09
N SER A 316 -22.06 -5.31 -3.22
CA SER A 316 -22.96 -5.54 -2.08
C SER A 316 -22.87 -6.96 -1.49
N TRP A 317 -22.28 -7.91 -2.23
CA TRP A 317 -22.24 -9.33 -1.86
C TRP A 317 -21.18 -9.78 -0.83
N PRO A 318 -20.04 -9.10 -0.60
CA PRO A 318 -19.08 -9.50 0.45
C PRO A 318 -19.63 -9.30 1.88
N TRP A 319 -20.77 -8.63 2.03
CA TRP A 319 -21.31 -8.24 3.33
C TRP A 319 -21.72 -9.39 4.29
N PRO A 320 -22.17 -10.59 3.84
CA PRO A 320 -22.66 -11.66 4.73
C PRO A 320 -21.58 -12.32 5.60
N ARG A 321 -20.29 -12.33 5.20
CA ARG A 321 -19.23 -12.88 6.06
C ARG A 321 -19.01 -12.07 7.33
N ARG A 322 -19.45 -10.80 7.38
CA ARG A 322 -19.41 -9.96 8.59
C ARG A 322 -20.28 -10.49 9.73
N THR A 323 -21.33 -11.25 9.41
CA THR A 323 -22.34 -11.70 10.39
C THR A 323 -22.19 -13.13 10.85
N ALA A 324 -21.48 -13.99 10.09
CA ALA A 324 -21.32 -15.40 10.44
C ALA A 324 -20.45 -15.61 11.70
N MET A 325 -19.56 -14.66 11.98
CA MET A 325 -18.64 -14.75 13.11
C MET A 325 -19.12 -13.89 14.30
N TRP A 326 -19.96 -12.86 14.09
CA TRP A 326 -20.47 -11.98 15.15
C TRP A 326 -21.93 -11.51 14.93
N PRO A 327 -22.89 -11.93 15.77
CA PRO A 327 -24.17 -11.21 15.91
C PRO A 327 -23.92 -9.89 16.68
N ARG A 328 -24.38 -8.74 16.15
CA ARG A 328 -24.35 -7.43 16.85
C ARG A 328 -25.25 -7.45 18.12
N PRO A 329 -25.09 -6.50 19.05
CA PRO A 329 -23.91 -6.11 19.80
C PRO A 329 -24.10 -6.51 21.28
N ALA A 330 -23.46 -7.58 21.73
CA ALA A 330 -23.08 -7.71 23.14
C ALA A 330 -21.79 -6.90 23.37
N PRO A 331 -21.44 -6.47 24.59
CA PRO A 331 -20.22 -5.68 24.84
C PRO A 331 -19.00 -6.56 24.56
N CYS A 332 -18.54 -6.54 23.31
CA CYS A 332 -17.46 -7.37 22.81
C CYS A 332 -16.26 -6.46 22.56
N PRO A 333 -15.07 -6.75 23.12
CA PRO A 333 -13.91 -5.87 23.05
C PRO A 333 -13.19 -5.91 21.69
N TRP A 334 -13.85 -6.33 20.61
CA TRP A 334 -13.20 -6.53 19.30
C TRP A 334 -13.76 -5.56 18.26
N ARG A 335 -12.87 -4.86 17.54
CA ARG A 335 -13.23 -3.99 16.41
C ARG A 335 -12.95 -4.73 15.10
N SER A 336 -13.92 -4.73 14.18
CA SER A 336 -13.78 -5.34 12.85
C SER A 336 -13.21 -4.36 11.84
N VAL A 337 -12.17 -4.75 11.10
CA VAL A 337 -11.62 -4.01 9.95
C VAL A 337 -11.77 -4.89 8.71
N THR A 338 -12.33 -4.35 7.64
CA THR A 338 -12.59 -5.08 6.38
C THR A 338 -12.05 -4.29 5.21
N ALA A 339 -11.30 -4.95 4.32
CA ALA A 339 -10.90 -4.43 3.02
C ALA A 339 -11.34 -5.38 1.90
#